data_AF-A0A7V0ZKS5-F1
#
_entry.id   AF-A0A7V0ZKS5-F1
#
_cell.length_a   1.000
_cell.length_b   1.000
_cell.length_c   1.000
_cell.angle_alpha   90.00
_cell.angle_beta   90.00
_cell.angle_gamma   90.00
#
_symmetry.space_group_name_H-M   'P 1'
#
loop_
_entity.id
_entity.type
_entity.pdbx_description
1 polymer ?
#
loop_
_entity_poly.entity_id
_entity_poly.type
_entity_poly.pdbx_seq_one_letter_code
_entity_poly.pdbx_strand_id
1 'polypeptide(L)'
;MNKLLTIGKMSTIGLWVLPVLALIGIFSAEWNHNILWITVLIFFAHLGELLAVKGKLKMHGRDTIHDGLMVILAGFFHWLPITKDTN
;
A
#
# COMPACT_ATOMS: atom_id res chain seq x y z
N MET A 1 13.98 -12.17 -6.75
CA MET A 1 13.02 -11.71 -5.73
C MET A 1 12.67 -10.23 -5.88
N ASN A 2 13.65 -9.35 -6.12
CA ASN A 2 13.43 -7.89 -6.16
C ASN A 2 12.50 -7.41 -7.29
N LYS A 3 12.58 -7.97 -8.51
CA LYS A 3 11.73 -7.53 -9.63
C LYS A 3 10.23 -7.70 -9.37
N LEU A 4 9.80 -8.81 -8.78
CA LEU A 4 8.39 -9.05 -8.46
C LEU A 4 7.89 -8.09 -7.38
N LEU A 5 8.69 -7.83 -6.35
CA LEU A 5 8.35 -6.85 -5.31
C LEU A 5 8.31 -5.43 -5.86
N THR A 6 9.25 -5.06 -6.75
CA THR A 6 9.25 -3.76 -7.43
C THR A 6 8.03 -3.60 -8.33
N ILE A 7 7.69 -4.60 -9.14
CA ILE A 7 6.50 -4.56 -10.00
C ILE A 7 5.25 -4.45 -9.14
N GLY A 8 5.09 -5.31 -8.13
CA GLY A 8 3.96 -5.28 -7.21
C GLY A 8 3.80 -3.91 -6.54
N LYS A 9 4.90 -3.35 -6.02
CA LYS A 9 4.93 -2.00 -5.45
C LYS A 9 4.43 -0.93 -6.43
N MET A 10 4.93 -0.92 -7.66
CA MET A 10 4.52 0.05 -8.67
C MET A 10 3.07 -0.14 -9.09
N SER A 11 2.61 -1.38 -9.21
CA SER A 11 1.21 -1.71 -9.52
C SER A 11 0.26 -1.26 -8.40
N THR A 12 0.60 -1.50 -7.14
CA THR A 12 -0.22 -1.08 -6.00
C THR A 12 -0.27 0.45 -5.89
N ILE A 13 0.86 1.13 -6.13
CA ILE A 13 0.88 2.60 -6.21
C ILE A 13 -0.01 3.10 -7.35
N GLY A 14 0.06 2.49 -8.52
CA GLY A 14 -0.78 2.82 -9.67
C GLY A 14 -2.27 2.57 -9.43
N LEU A 15 -2.62 1.56 -8.62
CA LEU A 15 -4.01 1.24 -8.26
C LEU A 15 -4.70 2.41 -7.54
N TRP A 16 -3.96 3.25 -6.81
CA TRP A 16 -4.51 4.44 -6.15
C TRP A 16 -5.03 5.52 -7.11
N VAL A 17 -4.72 5.44 -8.40
CA VAL A 17 -5.33 6.32 -9.41
C VAL A 17 -6.83 6.00 -9.56
N LEU A 18 -7.22 4.73 -9.47
CA LEU A 18 -8.61 4.30 -9.64
C LEU A 18 -9.62 4.99 -8.70
N PRO A 19 -9.42 5.05 -7.37
CA PRO A 19 -10.33 5.77 -6.49
C PRO A 19 -10.38 7.27 -6.78
N VAL A 20 -9.27 7.88 -7.21
CA VAL A 20 -9.27 9.30 -7.61
C VAL A 20 -10.16 9.50 -8.83
N LEU A 21 -10.02 8.65 -9.86
CA LEU A 21 -10.87 8.68 -11.05
C LEU A 21 -12.34 8.39 -10.71
N ALA A 22 -12.61 7.49 -9.75
CA ALA A 22 -13.95 7.17 -9.30
C ALA A 22 -14.61 8.33 -8.53
N LEU A 23 -13.86 9.05 -7.69
CA LEU A 23 -14.36 10.21 -6.96
C LEU A 23 -14.75 11.37 -7.89
N ILE A 24 -14.08 11.53 -9.03
CA ILE A 24 -14.42 12.55 -10.03
C ILE A 24 -15.47 12.07 -11.05
N GLY A 25 -16.03 10.88 -10.86
CA GLY A 25 -17.17 10.38 -11.63
C GLY A 25 -16.83 9.85 -13.03
N ILE A 26 -15.59 9.42 -13.28
CA ILE A 26 -15.19 8.91 -14.61
C ILE A 26 -15.86 7.57 -14.95
N PHE A 27 -16.13 6.71 -13.97
CA PHE A 27 -16.77 5.41 -14.22
C PHE A 27 -18.29 5.48 -14.03
N SER A 28 -19.01 4.43 -14.47
CA SER A 28 -20.44 4.31 -14.21
C SER A 28 -20.73 4.21 -12.70
N ALA A 29 -21.97 4.48 -12.29
CA ALA A 29 -22.36 4.50 -10.87
C ALA A 29 -22.01 3.21 -10.12
N GLU A 30 -22.27 2.04 -10.72
CA GLU A 30 -21.94 0.74 -10.13
C GLU A 30 -20.42 0.55 -9.98
N TRP A 31 -19.65 0.90 -11.01
CA TRP A 31 -18.18 0.79 -10.98
C TRP A 31 -17.55 1.77 -9.99
N ASN A 32 -18.03 3.01 -9.91
CA ASN A 32 -17.56 3.97 -8.90
C ASN A 32 -17.76 3.41 -7.49
N HIS A 33 -18.97 2.93 -7.18
CA HIS A 33 -19.28 2.37 -5.87
C HIS A 33 -18.35 1.21 -5.51
N ASN A 34 -18.18 0.26 -6.44
CA ASN A 34 -17.33 -0.91 -6.23
C ASN A 34 -15.84 -0.53 -6.07
N ILE A 35 -15.32 0.35 -6.92
CA ILE A 35 -13.91 0.80 -6.85
C ILE A 35 -13.63 1.49 -5.52
N LEU A 36 -14.53 2.36 -5.06
CA LEU A 36 -14.36 3.07 -3.80
C LEU A 36 -14.37 2.11 -2.60
N TRP A 37 -15.31 1.15 -2.56
CA TRP A 37 -15.34 0.16 -1.48
C TRP A 37 -14.13 -0.77 -1.48
N ILE A 38 -13.71 -1.26 -2.65
CA ILE A 38 -12.50 -2.08 -2.77
C ILE A 38 -11.28 -1.28 -2.28
N THR A 39 -11.18 0.00 -2.64
CA THR A 39 -10.11 0.89 -2.18
C THR A 39 -10.11 1.03 -0.67
N VAL A 40 -11.27 1.23 -0.06
CA VAL A 40 -11.42 1.32 1.41
C VAL A 40 -10.94 0.02 2.07
N LEU A 41 -11.32 -1.14 1.55
CA LEU A 41 -10.86 -2.44 2.06
C LEU A 41 -9.34 -2.59 1.97
N ILE A 42 -8.75 -2.23 0.83
CA ILE A 42 -7.29 -2.26 0.63
C ILE A 42 -6.59 -1.30 1.61
N PHE A 43 -7.12 -0.09 1.78
CA PHE A 43 -6.59 0.89 2.73
C PHE A 43 -6.54 0.33 4.15
N PHE A 44 -7.63 -0.27 4.62
CA PHE A 44 -7.66 -0.87 5.95
C PHE A 44 -6.73 -2.07 6.10
N ALA A 45 -6.58 -2.89 5.05
CA ALA A 45 -5.59 -3.97 5.05
C ALA A 45 -4.16 -3.40 5.22
N HIS A 46 -3.78 -2.38 4.45
CA HIS A 46 -2.47 -1.74 4.59
C HIS A 46 -2.28 -1.01 5.93
N LEU A 47 -3.35 -0.45 6.51
CA LEU A 47 -3.29 0.12 7.85
C LEU A 47 -3.02 -0.96 8.90
N GLY A 48 -3.67 -2.12 8.78
CA GLY A 48 -3.39 -3.29 9.62
C GLY A 48 -1.94 -3.77 9.48
N GLU A 49 -1.43 -3.81 8.24
CA GLU A 49 -0.01 -4.12 8.00
C GLU A 49 0.95 -3.13 8.67
N LEU A 50 0.68 -1.83 8.57
CA LEU A 50 1.48 -0.79 9.22
C LEU A 50 1.55 -1.02 10.73
N LEU A 51 0.41 -1.30 11.37
CA LEU A 51 0.37 -1.60 12.81
C LEU A 51 1.18 -2.86 13.15
N ALA A 52 1.10 -3.91 12.32
CA ALA A 52 1.83 -5.15 12.53
C ALA A 52 3.34 -5.01 12.32
N VAL A 53 3.79 -4.12 11.43
CA VAL A 53 5.21 -4.00 11.05
C VAL A 53 5.92 -2.80 11.69
N LYS A 54 5.20 -1.84 12.30
CA LYS A 54 5.81 -0.63 12.89
C LYS A 54 6.96 -0.94 13.85
N GLY A 55 6.80 -1.94 14.70
CA GLY A 55 7.86 -2.39 15.61
C GLY A 55 9.09 -2.92 14.86
N LYS A 56 8.89 -3.71 13.80
CA LYS A 56 9.99 -4.23 12.97
C LYS A 56 10.70 -3.10 12.23
N LEU A 57 9.97 -2.15 11.63
CA LEU A 57 10.58 -0.99 10.96
C LEU A 57 11.42 -0.15 11.93
N LYS A 58 10.95 0.05 13.16
CA LYS A 58 11.70 0.76 14.21
C LYS A 58 13.01 0.05 14.56
N MET A 59 13.02 -1.28 14.65
CA MET A 59 14.24 -2.05 14.90
C MET A 59 15.28 -1.89 13.77
N HIS A 60 14.86 -1.58 12.55
CA HIS A 60 15.73 -1.35 11.40
C HIS A 60 16.08 0.13 11.19
N GLY A 61 15.73 1.03 12.13
CA GLY A 61 15.96 2.47 11.99
C GLY A 61 15.10 3.15 10.92
N ARG A 62 13.98 2.52 10.52
CA ARG A 62 13.09 2.95 9.44
C ARG A 62 11.72 3.42 9.95
N ASP A 63 11.65 3.96 11.16
CA ASP A 63 10.41 4.56 11.73
C ASP A 63 10.23 6.01 11.26
N THR A 64 10.30 6.21 9.93
CA THR A 64 10.07 7.52 9.32
C THR A 64 8.62 7.65 8.84
N ILE A 65 8.10 8.88 8.81
CA ILE A 65 6.77 9.16 8.24
C ILE A 65 6.68 8.65 6.80
N HIS A 66 7.77 8.79 6.03
CA HIS A 66 7.86 8.30 4.67
C HIS A 66 7.68 6.78 4.58
N ASP A 67 8.33 6.00 5.45
CA ASP A 67 8.16 4.55 5.45
C ASP A 67 6.74 4.14 5.85
N GLY A 68 6.12 4.85 6.80
CA GLY A 68 4.71 4.65 7.16
C GLY A 68 3.76 4.90 5.98
N LEU A 69 3.96 6.01 5.26
CA LEU A 69 3.19 6.32 4.05
C LEU A 69 3.38 5.26 2.96
N MET A 70 4.59 4.76 2.78
CA MET A 70 4.87 3.74 1.76
C MET A 70 4.28 2.37 2.13
N VAL A 71 4.11 2.05 3.41
CA VAL A 71 3.31 0.88 3.82
C VAL A 71 1.83 1.10 3.53
N ILE A 72 1.29 2.30 3.76
CA ILE A 72 -0.11 2.59 3.40
C ILE A 72 -0.33 2.52 1.88
N LEU A 73 0.64 2.97 1.08
CA LEU A 73 0.52 3.01 -0.37
C LEU A 73 0.82 1.66 -1.05
N ALA A 74 1.81 0.92 -0.56
CA ALA A 74 2.33 -0.28 -1.22
C ALA A 74 2.35 -1.54 -0.34
N GLY A 75 1.88 -1.46 0.91
CA GLY A 75 1.77 -2.59 1.82
C GLY A 75 3.06 -3.37 1.98
N PHE A 76 2.92 -4.70 1.95
CA PHE A 76 4.01 -5.66 2.11
C PHE A 76 5.07 -5.56 1.02
N PHE A 77 4.75 -5.02 -0.16
CA PHE A 77 5.75 -4.79 -1.19
C PHE A 77 6.79 -3.73 -0.76
N HIS A 78 6.47 -2.86 0.21
CA HIS A 78 7.42 -1.91 0.78
C HIS A 78 8.18 -2.44 1.99
N TRP A 79 7.48 -2.97 3.01
CA TRP A 79 8.13 -3.32 4.28
C TRP A 79 8.85 -4.67 4.27
N LEU A 80 8.38 -5.64 3.47
CA LEU A 80 8.98 -6.98 3.42
C LEU A 80 10.48 -6.97 3.08
N PRO A 81 10.96 -6.26 2.02
CA PRO A 81 12.39 -6.21 1.72
C PRO A 81 13.21 -5.58 2.86
N ILE A 82 12.71 -4.51 3.48
CA ILE A 82 13.37 -3.82 4.61
C ILE A 82 13.64 -4.79 5.76
N THR A 83 12.66 -5.65 6.07
CA THR A 83 12.79 -6.64 7.17
C THR A 83 13.55 -7.91 6.78
N LYS A 84 13.82 -8.13 5.50
CA LYS A 84 14.54 -9.31 4.99
C LYS A 84 16.02 -9.06 4.71
N ASP A 85 16.41 -7.81 4.43
CA ASP A 85 17.81 -7.42 4.16
C ASP A 85 18.75 -7.52 5.39
N THR A 86 18.33 -8.19 6.47
CA THR A 86 19.07 -8.27 7.76
C THR A 86 19.28 -9.71 8.26
N ASN A 87 19.07 -10.72 7.40
CA ASN A 87 19.55 -12.10 7.61
C ASN A 87 20.65 -12.45 6.63
#